data_AF-A0A2D8R962-F1
#
_entry.id   AF-A0A2D8R962-F1
#
_cell.length_a   1.000
_cell.length_b   1.000
_cell.length_c   1.000
_cell.angle_alpha   90.00
_cell.angle_beta   90.00
_cell.angle_gamma   90.00
#
_symmetry.space_group_name_H-M   'P 1'
#
loop_
_entity.id
_entity.type
_entity.pdbx_description
1 polymer ?
#
loop_
_entity_poly.entity_id
_entity_poly.type
_entity_poly.pdbx_seq_one_letter_code
_entity_poly.pdbx_strand_id
1 'polypeptide(L)'
;MPGYDIIDEPKPRLQENFIVDPTAIFFVSVFLPLLWVPPLQGQYWLPFVWVIANGYLLGSPTLKKEIGISIAGILVWLGFSIGAVYLTEFVGFALEATAPYIRILSKGIFFLALYLVVLKQSAPYAVYRYVKEQASH
;
A
#
# COMPACT_ATOMS: atom_id res chain seq x y z
N MET A 1 6.60 -42.58 -13.89
CA MET A 1 7.94 -41.98 -13.76
C MET A 1 7.94 -41.22 -12.44
N PRO A 2 8.74 -41.60 -11.45
CA PRO A 2 8.85 -40.83 -10.22
C PRO A 2 9.58 -39.53 -10.57
N GLY A 3 8.92 -38.39 -10.35
CA GLY A 3 9.54 -37.07 -10.47
C GLY A 3 10.73 -36.97 -9.54
N TYR A 4 11.80 -36.36 -10.02
CA TYR A 4 13.00 -36.08 -9.23
C TYR A 4 12.63 -35.00 -8.20
N ASP A 5 12.33 -35.43 -6.98
CA ASP A 5 12.01 -34.54 -5.85
C ASP A 5 13.33 -34.03 -5.28
N ILE A 6 13.72 -32.80 -5.63
CA ILE A 6 14.92 -32.17 -5.09
C ILE A 6 14.63 -31.85 -3.62
N ILE A 7 15.24 -32.63 -2.73
CA ILE A 7 15.06 -32.58 -1.27
C ILE A 7 15.36 -31.17 -0.67
N ASP A 8 16.07 -30.32 -1.40
CA ASP A 8 16.44 -28.95 -0.99
C ASP A 8 15.49 -27.84 -1.48
N GLU A 9 14.38 -28.17 -2.15
CA GLU A 9 13.41 -27.16 -2.54
C GLU A 9 12.66 -26.62 -1.31
N PRO A 10 12.64 -25.28 -1.11
CA PRO A 10 11.96 -24.69 0.03
C PRO A 10 10.46 -25.00 -0.09
N LYS A 11 9.98 -25.89 0.78
CA LYS A 11 8.54 -26.21 0.88
C LYS A 11 7.75 -24.91 1.00
N PRO A 12 6.64 -24.75 0.24
CA PRO A 12 5.86 -23.53 0.25
C PRO A 12 5.39 -23.27 1.67
N ARG A 13 5.89 -22.20 2.28
CA ARG A 13 5.51 -21.82 3.64
C ARG A 13 4.08 -21.29 3.58
N LEU A 14 3.24 -21.59 4.58
CA LEU A 14 1.87 -21.04 4.66
C LEU A 14 1.81 -19.50 4.49
N GLN A 15 2.92 -18.82 4.81
CA GLN A 15 3.13 -17.38 4.63
C GLN A 15 3.08 -16.93 3.16
N GLU A 16 3.42 -17.79 2.21
CA GLU A 16 3.41 -17.49 0.77
C GLU A 16 2.01 -17.28 0.19
N ASN A 17 0.99 -17.85 0.82
CA ASN A 17 -0.41 -17.64 0.42
C ASN A 17 -0.93 -16.25 0.81
N PHE A 18 -0.23 -15.54 1.70
CA PHE A 18 -0.57 -14.18 2.12
C PHE A 18 0.14 -13.11 1.29
N ILE A 19 1.07 -13.50 0.41
CA ILE A 19 1.74 -12.57 -0.50
C ILE A 19 0.79 -12.25 -1.65
N VAL A 20 0.44 -10.98 -1.79
CA VAL A 20 -0.51 -10.48 -2.78
C VAL A 20 0.21 -9.57 -3.77
N ASP A 21 -0.30 -9.52 -5.00
CA ASP A 21 0.13 -8.53 -6.00
C ASP A 21 0.00 -7.11 -5.41
N PRO A 22 1.09 -6.34 -5.31
CA PRO A 22 1.06 -4.98 -4.79
C PRO A 22 0.04 -4.09 -5.52
N THR A 23 -0.16 -4.33 -6.82
CA THR A 23 -1.13 -3.60 -7.64
C THR A 23 -2.55 -3.89 -7.18
N ALA A 24 -2.85 -5.15 -6.83
CA ALA A 24 -4.15 -5.50 -6.28
C ALA A 24 -4.41 -4.81 -4.94
N ILE A 25 -3.39 -4.69 -4.08
CA ILE A 25 -3.52 -3.93 -2.82
C ILE A 25 -3.87 -2.47 -3.09
N PHE A 26 -3.24 -1.84 -4.09
CA PHE A 26 -3.57 -0.47 -4.51
C PHE A 26 -5.02 -0.35 -4.97
N PHE A 27 -5.46 -1.21 -5.89
CA PHE A 27 -6.85 -1.20 -6.39
C PHE A 27 -7.86 -1.40 -5.26
N VAL A 28 -7.64 -2.39 -4.39
CA VAL A 28 -8.52 -2.62 -3.24
C VAL A 28 -8.54 -1.39 -2.33
N SER A 29 -7.40 -0.74 -2.10
CA SER A 29 -7.34 0.48 -1.28
C SER A 29 -8.10 1.67 -1.87
N VAL A 30 -8.19 1.76 -3.20
CA VAL A 30 -8.95 2.81 -3.90
C VAL A 30 -10.45 2.53 -3.89
N PHE A 31 -10.84 1.28 -4.21
CA PHE A 31 -12.23 0.94 -4.50
C PHE A 31 -12.99 0.38 -3.29
N LEU A 32 -12.33 -0.32 -2.35
CA LEU A 32 -13.00 -0.90 -1.18
C LEU A 32 -13.74 0.14 -0.34
N PRO A 33 -13.18 1.34 -0.06
CA PRO A 33 -13.89 2.37 0.70
C PRO A 33 -15.20 2.85 0.05
N LEU A 34 -15.41 2.62 -1.26
CA LEU A 34 -16.66 2.94 -1.95
C LEU A 34 -17.78 1.95 -1.60
N LEU A 35 -17.41 0.70 -1.30
CA LEU A 35 -18.35 -0.39 -1.00
C LEU A 35 -18.51 -0.61 0.50
N TRP A 36 -17.42 -0.46 1.24
CA TRP A 36 -17.38 -0.71 2.68
C TRP A 36 -16.39 0.23 3.35
N VAL A 37 -16.87 0.95 4.37
CA VAL A 37 -16.02 1.79 5.21
C VAL A 37 -15.57 0.97 6.42
N PRO A 38 -14.29 0.57 6.49
CA PRO A 38 -13.79 -0.19 7.63
C PRO A 38 -13.88 0.64 8.93
N PRO A 39 -14.11 -0.01 10.09
CA PRO A 39 -14.21 0.65 11.38
C PRO A 39 -12.89 1.35 11.75
N LEU A 40 -12.95 2.25 12.74
CA LEU A 40 -11.76 2.96 13.26
C LEU A 40 -10.99 3.73 12.16
N GLN A 41 -11.73 4.28 11.19
CA GLN A 41 -11.15 4.96 10.02
C GLN A 41 -10.14 4.11 9.24
N GLY A 42 -10.36 2.79 9.20
CA GLY A 42 -9.48 1.81 8.55
C GLY A 42 -9.05 2.18 7.13
N GLN A 43 -9.88 2.93 6.40
CA GLN A 43 -9.60 3.40 5.05
C GLN A 43 -8.30 4.22 4.93
N TYR A 44 -7.80 4.81 6.02
CA TYR A 44 -6.59 5.62 6.02
C TYR A 44 -5.33 4.89 6.48
N TRP A 45 -5.43 3.91 7.38
CA TRP A 45 -4.24 3.24 7.91
C TRP A 45 -4.08 1.81 7.39
N LEU A 46 -5.19 1.11 7.10
CA LEU A 46 -5.19 -0.27 6.64
C LEU A 46 -4.39 -0.45 5.34
N PRO A 47 -4.50 0.43 4.32
CA PRO A 47 -3.68 0.32 3.10
C PRO A 47 -2.18 0.32 3.38
N PHE A 48 -1.70 1.22 4.26
CA PHE A 48 -0.27 1.29 4.58
C PHE A 48 0.19 0.08 5.37
N VAL A 49 -0.59 -0.36 6.36
CA VAL A 49 -0.29 -1.58 7.14
C VAL A 49 -0.23 -2.79 6.21
N TRP A 50 -1.18 -2.92 5.29
CA TRP A 50 -1.23 -4.03 4.36
C TRP A 50 -0.04 -4.04 3.41
N VAL A 51 0.29 -2.89 2.80
CA VAL A 51 1.45 -2.80 1.91
C VAL A 51 2.75 -3.11 2.66
N ILE A 52 2.94 -2.60 3.88
CA ILE A 52 4.13 -2.91 4.69
C ILE A 52 4.20 -4.40 5.05
N ALA A 53 3.08 -5.00 5.48
CA ALA A 53 3.01 -6.43 5.78
C ALA A 53 3.33 -7.27 4.53
N ASN A 54 2.80 -6.89 3.37
CA ASN A 54 3.08 -7.56 2.10
C ASN A 54 4.58 -7.48 1.75
N GLY A 55 5.20 -6.31 1.88
CA GLY A 55 6.62 -6.11 1.63
C GLY A 55 7.53 -6.91 2.58
N TYR A 56 7.11 -7.03 3.85
CA TYR A 56 7.79 -7.85 4.84
C TYR A 56 7.71 -9.35 4.47
N LEU A 57 6.52 -9.84 4.12
CA LEU A 57 6.32 -11.24 3.70
C LEU A 57 7.07 -11.57 2.40
N LEU A 58 7.15 -10.62 1.46
CA LEU A 58 7.95 -10.71 0.24
C LEU A 58 9.46 -10.79 0.49
N GLY A 59 9.93 -10.47 1.70
CA GLY A 59 11.36 -10.31 1.96
C GLY A 59 11.96 -9.18 1.12
N SER A 60 11.19 -8.11 0.85
CA SER A 60 11.59 -7.08 -0.09
C SER A 60 12.93 -6.44 0.29
N PRO A 61 13.92 -6.39 -0.63
CA PRO A 61 15.19 -5.71 -0.38
C PRO A 61 15.02 -4.20 -0.16
N THR A 62 13.87 -3.65 -0.55
CA THR A 62 13.52 -2.23 -0.39
C THR A 62 12.62 -1.94 0.80
N LEU A 63 12.40 -2.89 1.71
CA LEU A 63 11.46 -2.72 2.84
C LEU A 63 11.69 -1.44 3.66
N LYS A 64 12.95 -1.09 3.96
CA LYS A 64 13.27 0.16 4.69
C LYS A 64 12.80 1.40 3.94
N LYS A 65 12.92 1.40 2.61
CA LYS A 65 12.46 2.49 1.75
C LYS A 65 10.93 2.52 1.68
N GLU A 66 10.28 1.36 1.63
CA GLU A 66 8.82 1.23 1.63
C GLU A 66 8.21 1.78 2.92
N ILE A 67 8.80 1.42 4.08
CA ILE A 67 8.42 1.98 5.39
C ILE A 67 8.66 3.50 5.41
N GLY A 68 9.83 3.95 4.92
CA GLY A 68 10.15 5.38 4.86
C GLY A 68 9.16 6.18 4.02
N ILE A 69 8.80 5.70 2.83
CA ILE A 69 7.80 6.32 1.95
C ILE A 69 6.42 6.31 2.62
N SER A 70 6.05 5.22 3.28
CA SER A 70 4.76 5.11 3.98
C SER A 70 4.65 6.13 5.11
N ILE A 71 5.67 6.23 5.96
CA ILE A 71 5.71 7.21 7.07
C ILE A 71 5.72 8.63 6.51
N ALA A 72 6.56 8.93 5.52
CA ALA A 72 6.62 10.25 4.90
C ALA A 72 5.28 10.63 4.26
N GLY A 73 4.63 9.70 3.56
CA GLY A 73 3.32 9.90 2.96
C GLY A 73 2.24 10.22 3.99
N ILE A 74 2.21 9.47 5.11
CA ILE A 74 1.30 9.73 6.23
C ILE A 74 1.55 11.13 6.82
N LEU A 75 2.81 11.49 7.06
CA LEU A 75 3.16 12.81 7.63
C LEU A 75 2.77 13.96 6.70
N VAL A 76 3.04 13.83 5.39
CA VAL A 76 2.65 14.84 4.39
C VAL A 76 1.13 14.94 4.31
N TRP A 77 0.41 13.82 4.31
CA TRP A 77 -1.04 13.79 4.27
C TRP A 77 -1.68 14.42 5.52
N LEU A 78 -1.16 14.10 6.72
CA LEU A 78 -1.59 14.70 7.97
C LEU A 78 -1.29 16.20 8.01
N GLY A 79 -0.06 16.60 7.63
CA GLY A 79 0.34 18.01 7.56
C GLY A 79 -0.54 18.81 6.61
N PHE A 80 -0.84 18.27 5.43
CA PHE A 80 -1.78 18.88 4.49
C PHE A 80 -3.19 19.02 5.07
N SER A 81 -3.69 17.96 5.74
CA SER A 81 -5.02 17.96 6.32
C SER A 81 -5.15 18.96 7.47
N ILE A 82 -4.16 19.05 8.36
CA ILE A 82 -4.10 20.04 9.44
C ILE A 82 -3.97 21.46 8.87
N GLY A 83 -3.10 21.66 7.88
CA GLY A 83 -2.93 22.96 7.22
C GLY A 83 -4.20 23.44 6.53
N ALA A 84 -4.95 22.54 5.91
CA ALA A 84 -6.25 22.86 5.31
C ALA A 84 -7.29 23.29 6.36
N VAL A 85 -7.36 22.61 7.52
CA VAL A 85 -8.24 23.04 8.64
C VAL A 85 -7.81 24.42 9.15
N TYR A 86 -6.51 24.66 9.30
CA TYR A 86 -6.01 25.96 9.77
C TYR A 86 -6.37 27.12 8.83
N LEU A 87 -6.17 26.94 7.52
CA LEU A 87 -6.52 27.95 6.51
C LEU A 87 -8.02 28.26 6.49
N THR A 88 -8.85 27.27 6.79
CA THR A 88 -10.31 27.42 6.71
C THR A 88 -10.90 28.03 7.97
N GLU A 89 -10.43 27.64 9.15
CA GLU A 89 -10.93 28.16 10.43
C GLU A 89 -10.34 29.52 10.84
N PHE A 90 -9.07 29.77 10.53
CA PHE A 90 -8.36 30.96 11.04
C PHE A 90 -8.14 32.05 10.00
N VAL A 91 -8.05 31.70 8.71
CA VAL A 91 -7.77 32.66 7.63
C VAL A 91 -9.05 33.05 6.86
N GLY A 92 -10.19 32.40 7.15
CA GLY A 92 -11.48 32.72 6.51
C GLY A 92 -11.52 32.35 5.03
N PHE A 93 -10.69 31.39 4.61
CA PHE A 93 -10.67 30.91 3.21
C PHE A 93 -12.02 30.31 2.84
N ALA A 94 -12.60 30.71 1.70
CA ALA A 94 -13.97 30.36 1.31
C ALA A 94 -14.14 28.84 1.17
N LEU A 95 -14.76 28.22 2.19
CA LEU A 95 -14.85 26.78 2.37
C LEU A 95 -15.65 26.10 1.25
N GLU A 96 -16.74 26.72 0.82
CA GLU A 96 -17.73 26.09 -0.06
C GLU A 96 -17.19 25.82 -1.47
N ALA A 97 -16.44 26.77 -2.04
CA ALA A 97 -15.87 26.62 -3.37
C ALA A 97 -14.61 25.74 -3.37
N THR A 98 -13.85 25.72 -2.26
CA THR A 98 -12.50 25.14 -2.22
C THR A 98 -12.43 23.76 -1.57
N ALA A 99 -13.40 23.41 -0.72
CA ALA A 99 -13.47 22.12 -0.04
C ALA A 99 -13.41 20.89 -0.97
N PRO A 100 -14.08 20.85 -2.14
CA PRO A 100 -13.97 19.72 -3.06
C PRO A 100 -12.54 19.50 -3.54
N TYR A 101 -11.83 20.58 -3.89
CA TYR A 101 -10.45 20.51 -4.37
C TYR A 101 -9.49 20.08 -3.26
N ILE A 102 -9.67 20.58 -2.04
CA ILE A 102 -8.88 20.14 -0.87
C ILE A 102 -9.08 18.64 -0.61
N ARG A 103 -10.32 18.14 -0.69
CA ARG A 103 -10.62 16.71 -0.53
C ARG A 103 -9.94 15.88 -1.61
N ILE A 104 -10.01 16.31 -2.87
CA ILE A 104 -9.35 15.61 -3.99
C ILE A 104 -7.83 15.59 -3.79
N LEU A 105 -7.22 16.73 -3.45
CA LEU A 105 -5.78 16.83 -3.20
C LEU A 105 -5.35 15.94 -2.02
N SER A 106 -6.09 15.95 -0.92
CA SER A 106 -5.84 15.08 0.24
C SER A 106 -5.83 13.59 -0.16
N LYS A 107 -6.85 13.14 -0.93
CA LYS A 107 -6.89 11.77 -1.45
C LYS A 107 -5.77 11.50 -2.46
N GLY A 108 -5.41 12.48 -3.29
CA GLY A 108 -4.31 12.40 -4.25
C GLY A 108 -2.96 12.17 -3.56
N ILE A 109 -2.65 12.93 -2.51
CA ILE A 109 -1.43 12.76 -1.70
C ILE A 109 -1.39 11.35 -1.09
N PHE A 110 -2.52 10.91 -0.53
CA PHE A 110 -2.65 9.59 0.08
C PHE A 110 -2.38 8.46 -0.92
N PHE A 111 -3.06 8.48 -2.08
CA PHE A 111 -2.88 7.45 -3.09
C PHE A 111 -1.53 7.54 -3.79
N LEU A 112 -0.96 8.73 -3.94
CA LEU A 112 0.40 8.89 -4.47
C LEU A 112 1.42 8.20 -3.58
N ALA A 113 1.32 8.37 -2.26
CA ALA A 113 2.20 7.68 -1.31
C ALA A 113 2.09 6.16 -1.44
N LEU A 114 0.86 5.62 -1.44
CA LEU A 114 0.64 4.18 -1.64
C LEU A 114 1.20 3.68 -2.97
N TYR A 115 0.95 4.42 -4.05
CA TYR A 115 1.43 4.09 -5.38
C TYR A 115 2.96 4.00 -5.44
N LEU A 116 3.67 4.94 -4.79
CA LEU A 116 5.13 4.90 -4.72
C LEU A 116 5.66 3.66 -4.01
N VAL A 117 4.99 3.20 -2.95
CA VAL A 117 5.37 1.97 -2.24
C VAL A 117 5.10 0.73 -3.11
N VAL A 118 3.92 0.67 -3.74
CA VAL A 118 3.51 -0.41 -4.65
C VAL A 118 4.48 -0.54 -5.82
N LEU A 119 4.90 0.58 -6.42
CA LEU A 119 5.93 0.59 -7.45
C LEU A 119 7.24 -0.04 -6.98
N LYS A 120 7.66 0.22 -5.73
CA LYS A 120 8.87 -0.40 -5.17
C LYS A 120 8.71 -1.90 -4.97
N GLN A 121 7.51 -2.36 -4.59
CA GLN A 121 7.23 -3.78 -4.40
C GLN A 121 7.01 -4.56 -5.70
N SER A 122 6.72 -3.88 -6.82
CA SER A 122 6.45 -4.54 -8.11
C SER A 122 7.61 -5.42 -8.60
N ALA A 123 8.86 -4.94 -8.49
CA ALA A 123 10.03 -5.70 -8.92
C ALA A 123 10.31 -6.93 -8.03
N PRO A 124 10.36 -6.81 -6.68
CA PRO A 124 10.44 -7.98 -5.80
C PRO A 124 9.31 -8.99 -6.02
N TYR A 125 8.09 -8.51 -6.25
CA TYR A 125 6.94 -9.39 -6.50
C TYR A 125 7.05 -10.16 -7.82
N ALA A 126 7.55 -9.53 -8.88
CA ALA A 126 7.79 -10.21 -10.15
C ALA A 126 8.82 -11.35 -10.01
N VAL A 127 9.90 -11.11 -9.25
CA VAL A 127 10.90 -12.15 -8.94
C VAL A 127 10.28 -13.28 -8.11
N TYR A 128 9.50 -12.94 -7.08
CA TYR A 128 8.79 -13.93 -6.27
C TYR A 128 7.87 -14.81 -7.12
N ARG A 129 7.08 -14.23 -8.02
CA ARG A 129 6.19 -14.99 -8.92
C ARG A 129 6.99 -15.93 -9.83
N TYR A 130 8.09 -15.44 -10.41
CA TYR A 130 8.95 -16.26 -11.27
C TYR A 130 9.50 -17.49 -10.56
N VAL A 131 10.06 -17.31 -9.35
CA VAL A 131 10.60 -18.42 -8.54
C VAL A 131 9.49 -19.41 -8.16
N LYS A 132 8.30 -18.90 -7.79
CA LYS A 132 7.15 -19.73 -7.44
C LYS A 132 6.65 -20.58 -8.62
N GLU A 133 6.60 -20.02 -9.82
CA GLU A 133 6.23 -20.77 -11.03
C GLU A 133 7.24 -21.88 -11.32
N GLN A 134 8.54 -21.61 -11.18
CA GLN A 134 9.59 -22.62 -11.37
C GLN A 134 9.51 -23.78 -10.37
N ALA A 135 9.22 -23.50 -9.10
CA ALA A 135 9.09 -24.53 -8.06
C ALA A 135 7.81 -25.38 -8.19
N SER A 136 6.87 -24.98 -9.06
CA SER A 136 5.60 -25.69 -9.27
C SER A 136 5.60 -26.62 -10.47
N HIS A 137 6.70 -26.65 -11.23
CA HIS A 137 6.90 -27.46 -12.44
C HIS A 137 7.91 -28.58 -12.20
#